data_AF-A0A524CTQ0-F1
#
_entry.id   AF-A0A524CTQ0-F1
#
_cell.length_a   1.000
_cell.length_b   1.000
_cell.length_c   1.000
_cell.angle_alpha   90.00
_cell.angle_beta   90.00
_cell.angle_gamma   90.00
#
_symmetry.space_group_name_H-M   'P 1'
#
loop_
_entity.id
_entity.type
_entity.pdbx_description
1 polymer ?
#
loop_
_entity_poly.entity_id
_entity_poly.type
_entity_poly.pdbx_seq_one_letter_code
_entity_poly.pdbx_strand_id
1 'polypeptide(L)'
;MSSRTGRKQPEKSKSSGFTCPECGGHDVVQDLEKGERICSTCGLVISEHRIDTGPEWRAFTSDEKDARSRAGAPTNYAIHDKGLSTMIDWRDQDSSGKRFTAKKRS
;
A
#
# COMPACT_ATOMS: atom_id res chain seq x y z
N MET A 1 24.42 13.36 31.75
CA MET A 1 24.10 14.14 30.54
C MET A 1 23.09 13.34 29.71
N SER A 2 21.80 13.49 30.02
CA SER A 2 20.73 12.73 29.37
C SER A 2 20.30 13.42 28.09
N SER A 3 20.90 13.00 26.98
CA SER A 3 20.57 13.50 25.64
C SER A 3 19.18 13.02 25.25
N ARG A 4 18.20 13.92 25.35
CA ARG A 4 16.84 13.75 24.83
C ARG A 4 16.91 13.60 23.31
N THR A 5 16.78 12.38 22.80
CA THR A 5 16.58 12.11 21.38
C THR A 5 15.22 12.65 20.95
N GLY A 6 15.23 13.72 20.16
CA GLY A 6 14.03 14.35 19.62
C GLY A 6 13.27 13.42 18.68
N ARG A 7 12.03 13.10 19.04
CA ARG A 7 11.05 12.47 18.14
C ARG A 7 10.82 13.41 16.94
N LYS A 8 11.32 13.01 15.76
CA LYS A 8 10.92 13.64 14.49
C LYS A 8 9.43 13.36 14.26
N GLN A 9 8.64 14.43 14.14
CA GLN A 9 7.22 14.35 13.79
C GLN A 9 7.08 13.94 12.31
N PRO A 10 6.11 13.09 11.95
CA PRO A 10 5.85 12.73 10.56
C PRO A 10 5.31 13.94 9.80
N GLU A 11 5.90 14.21 8.64
CA GLU A 11 5.59 15.34 7.78
C GLU A 11 4.17 15.18 7.19
N LYS A 12 3.29 16.17 7.43
CA LYS A 12 1.93 16.21 6.87
C LYS A 12 2.00 16.18 5.34
N SER A 13 1.50 15.09 4.75
CA SER A 13 1.32 14.94 3.31
C SER A 13 0.45 16.07 2.77
N LYS A 14 1.00 16.81 1.80
CA LYS A 14 0.35 17.87 1.01
C LYS A 14 -1.06 17.44 0.58
N SER A 15 -2.11 18.04 1.16
CA SER A 15 -3.47 17.89 0.65
C SER A 15 -3.57 18.71 -0.63
N SER A 16 -3.57 18.05 -1.79
CA SER A 16 -4.06 18.67 -3.03
C SER A 16 -5.48 19.17 -2.76
N GLY A 17 -5.66 20.50 -2.74
CA GLY A 17 -6.96 21.11 -2.44
C GLY A 17 -7.99 20.63 -3.45
N PHE A 18 -9.06 19.98 -2.97
CA PHE A 18 -10.20 19.61 -3.80
C PHE A 18 -11.21 20.76 -3.74
N THR A 19 -11.62 21.27 -4.90
CA THR A 19 -12.63 22.32 -5.02
C THR A 19 -13.93 21.68 -5.49
N CYS A 20 -15.04 21.98 -4.82
CA CYS A 20 -16.34 21.50 -5.25
C CYS A 20 -16.79 22.22 -6.54
N PRO A 21 -17.20 21.49 -7.61
CA PRO A 21 -17.61 22.10 -8.87
C PRO A 21 -18.92 22.90 -8.79
N GLU A 22 -19.80 22.55 -7.84
CA GLU A 22 -21.12 23.21 -7.68
C GLU A 22 -21.06 24.52 -6.86
N CYS A 23 -20.35 24.53 -5.73
CA CYS A 23 -20.36 25.66 -4.81
C CYS A 23 -19.02 26.41 -4.70
N GLY A 24 -17.96 25.91 -5.35
CA GLY A 24 -16.61 26.48 -5.22
C GLY A 24 -15.98 26.31 -3.84
N GLY A 25 -16.66 25.63 -2.90
CA GLY A 25 -16.17 25.38 -1.56
C GLY A 25 -14.95 24.47 -1.54
N HIS A 26 -14.05 24.72 -0.59
CA HIS A 26 -12.86 23.90 -0.33
C HIS A 26 -13.03 22.98 0.89
N ASP A 27 -14.17 23.06 1.57
CA ASP A 27 -14.46 22.26 2.74
C ASP A 27 -15.06 20.92 2.32
N VAL A 28 -14.24 19.87 2.45
CA VAL A 28 -14.55 18.51 2.02
C VAL A 28 -14.36 17.57 3.21
N VAL A 29 -15.42 16.89 3.59
CA VAL A 29 -15.45 15.84 4.61
C VAL A 29 -15.20 14.50 3.93
N GLN A 30 -14.41 13.65 4.55
CA GLN A 30 -14.12 12.32 4.06
C GLN A 30 -14.81 11.27 4.92
N ASP A 31 -15.70 10.48 4.32
CA ASP A 31 -16.29 9.30 4.93
C ASP A 31 -15.36 8.10 4.67
N LEU A 32 -14.73 7.59 5.73
CA LEU A 32 -13.80 6.48 5.64
C LEU A 32 -14.50 5.12 5.53
N GLU A 33 -15.74 5.00 5.99
CA GLU A 33 -16.49 3.75 5.97
C GLU A 33 -17.02 3.46 4.56
N LYS A 34 -17.49 4.50 3.86
CA LYS A 34 -17.96 4.41 2.47
C LYS A 34 -16.86 4.68 1.44
N GLY A 35 -15.75 5.30 1.86
CA GLY A 35 -14.69 5.73 0.96
C GLY A 35 -15.10 6.91 0.07
N GLU A 36 -16.04 7.72 0.54
CA GLU A 36 -16.62 8.86 -0.17
C GLU A 36 -16.00 10.18 0.33
N ARG A 37 -15.98 11.17 -0.56
CA ARG A 37 -15.61 12.55 -0.23
C ARG A 37 -16.78 13.46 -0.54
N ILE A 38 -17.26 14.15 0.48
CA ILE A 38 -18.50 14.92 0.46
C ILE A 38 -18.17 16.38 0.74
N CYS A 39 -18.67 17.30 -0.07
CA CYS A 39 -18.60 18.72 0.24
C CYS A 39 -19.53 19.05 1.41
N SER A 40 -19.02 19.68 2.46
CA SER A 40 -19.83 20.06 3.63
C SER A 40 -20.81 21.19 3.34
N THR A 41 -20.54 22.00 2.31
CA THR A 41 -21.31 23.20 1.99
C THR A 41 -22.56 22.89 1.17
N CYS A 42 -22.47 21.97 0.20
CA CYS A 42 -23.60 21.61 -0.67
C CYS A 42 -24.02 20.13 -0.60
N GLY A 43 -23.29 19.28 0.13
CA GLY A 43 -23.59 17.86 0.24
C GLY A 43 -23.21 17.02 -0.99
N LEU A 44 -22.55 17.61 -2.00
CA LEU A 44 -22.15 16.89 -3.21
C LEU A 44 -21.04 15.87 -2.91
N VAL A 45 -21.21 14.65 -3.42
CA VAL A 45 -20.15 13.63 -3.45
C VAL A 45 -19.19 13.95 -4.61
N ILE A 46 -17.97 14.36 -4.28
CA ILE A 46 -16.94 14.77 -5.25
C ILE A 46 -16.20 13.53 -5.81
N SER A 47 -15.99 12.53 -4.96
CA SER A 47 -15.32 11.29 -5.31
C SER A 47 -15.87 10.16 -4.47
N GLU A 48 -16.19 9.06 -5.13
CA GLU A 48 -16.63 7.80 -4.54
C GLU A 48 -15.56 6.72 -4.78
N HIS A 49 -15.70 5.57 -4.11
CA HIS A 49 -14.85 4.39 -4.34
C HIS A 49 -13.34 4.59 -4.10
N ARG A 50 -12.96 5.23 -2.98
CA ARG A 50 -11.55 5.29 -2.61
C ARG A 50 -11.00 3.89 -2.29
N ILE A 51 -10.16 3.36 -3.18
CA ILE A 51 -9.43 2.12 -2.95
C ILE A 51 -8.40 2.36 -1.84
N ASP A 52 -8.46 1.54 -0.78
CA ASP A 52 -7.36 1.46 0.19
C ASP A 52 -6.20 0.69 -0.44
N THR A 53 -5.07 1.37 -0.63
CA THR A 53 -3.83 0.76 -1.14
C THR A 53 -2.99 0.16 -0.01
N GLY A 54 -3.51 0.15 1.22
CA GLY A 54 -2.91 -0.53 2.36
C GLY A 54 -2.84 -2.05 2.15
N PRO A 55 -2.00 -2.74 2.95
CA PRO A 55 -1.95 -4.20 2.93
C PRO A 55 -3.34 -4.76 3.27
N GLU A 56 -3.89 -5.55 2.36
CA GLU A 56 -5.14 -6.28 2.59
C GLU A 56 -5.04 -7.27 3.77
N TRP A 57 -3.83 -7.72 4.09
CA TRP A 57 -3.54 -8.58 5.24
C TRP A 57 -3.08 -7.79 6.47
N ARG A 58 -3.68 -8.10 7.63
CA ARG A 58 -3.13 -7.69 8.94
C ARG A 58 -1.97 -8.60 9.30
N ALA A 59 -0.78 -8.02 9.44
CA ALA A 59 0.38 -8.67 10.02
C ALA A 59 0.91 -7.76 11.13
N PHE A 60 1.09 -8.32 12.33
CA PHE A 60 1.60 -7.57 13.48
C PHE A 60 3.12 -7.70 13.60
N THR A 61 3.69 -8.71 12.95
CA THR A 61 5.12 -9.00 12.91
C THR A 61 5.64 -9.08 11.47
N SER A 62 6.95 -8.88 11.28
CA SER A 62 7.59 -8.98 9.95
C SER A 62 7.50 -10.39 9.37
N ASP A 63 7.54 -11.42 10.21
CA ASP A 63 7.47 -12.83 9.81
C ASP A 63 6.06 -13.20 9.30
N GLU A 64 5.02 -12.78 10.02
CA GLU A 64 3.64 -12.93 9.53
C GLU A 64 3.38 -12.16 8.23
N LYS A 65 4.06 -11.02 8.03
CA LYS A 65 3.95 -10.25 6.80
C LYS A 65 4.53 -11.01 5.63
N ASP A 66 5.70 -11.62 5.80
CA ASP A 66 6.35 -12.42 4.74
C ASP A 66 5.53 -13.67 4.40
N ALA A 67 5.01 -14.36 5.43
CA ALA A 67 4.20 -15.56 5.24
C ALA A 67 2.81 -15.31 4.62
N ARG A 68 2.18 -14.16 4.90
CA ARG A 68 0.84 -13.81 4.37
C ARG A 68 0.89 -13.01 3.08
N SER A 69 2.02 -12.37 2.78
CA SER A 69 2.15 -11.57 1.58
C SER A 69 2.14 -12.45 0.34
N ARG A 70 1.15 -12.23 -0.53
CA ARG A 70 1.10 -12.84 -1.87
C ARG A 70 1.97 -12.09 -2.88
N ALA A 71 2.35 -10.86 -2.57
CA ALA A 71 3.25 -10.05 -3.37
C ALA A 71 4.69 -10.21 -2.86
N GLY A 72 5.65 -10.18 -3.78
CA GLY A 72 7.07 -10.21 -3.44
C GLY A 72 7.55 -8.91 -2.76
N ALA A 73 8.87 -8.74 -2.74
CA ALA A 73 9.50 -7.54 -2.18
C ALA A 73 8.97 -6.24 -2.83
N PRO A 74 8.91 -5.13 -2.06
CA PRO A 74 8.49 -3.84 -2.60
C PRO A 74 9.45 -3.35 -3.69
N THR A 75 8.90 -2.69 -4.71
CA THR A 75 9.69 -2.10 -5.79
C THR A 75 10.38 -0.82 -5.34
N ASN A 76 11.63 -0.63 -5.76
CA ASN A 76 12.41 0.57 -5.49
C ASN A 76 12.89 1.20 -6.79
N TYR A 77 12.37 2.39 -7.13
CA TYR A 77 12.71 3.13 -8.34
C TYR A 77 14.18 3.62 -8.40
N ALA A 78 14.89 3.64 -7.27
CA ALA A 78 16.30 4.00 -7.23
C ALA A 78 17.24 2.86 -7.69
N ILE A 79 16.71 1.65 -7.89
CA ILE A 79 17.46 0.45 -8.29
C ILE A 79 17.08 0.08 -9.72
N HIS A 80 18.03 -0.39 -10.51
CA HIS A 80 17.77 -0.95 -11.84
C HIS A 80 16.67 -2.02 -11.78
N ASP A 81 15.82 -2.03 -12.81
CA ASP A 81 14.66 -2.93 -12.92
C ASP A 81 13.71 -2.87 -11.71
N LYS A 82 13.68 -1.71 -11.02
CA LYS A 82 12.90 -1.46 -9.81
C LYS A 82 13.21 -2.42 -8.65
N GLY A 83 14.39 -3.05 -8.67
CA GLY A 83 14.78 -4.09 -7.71
C GLY A 83 14.06 -5.43 -7.90
N LEU A 84 13.42 -5.66 -9.06
CA LEU A 84 12.74 -6.91 -9.39
C LEU A 84 13.74 -7.93 -9.92
N SER A 85 14.55 -8.52 -9.03
CA SER A 85 15.39 -9.68 -9.35
C SER A 85 14.91 -10.91 -8.61
N THR A 86 14.63 -12.00 -9.31
CA THR A 86 14.31 -13.30 -8.70
C THR A 86 15.50 -14.25 -8.87
N MET A 87 15.78 -15.07 -7.86
CA MET A 87 16.74 -16.18 -7.97
C MET A 87 15.95 -17.45 -8.31
N ILE A 88 16.30 -18.10 -9.41
CA ILE A 88 15.79 -19.42 -9.75
C ILE A 88 16.69 -20.43 -9.05
N ASP A 89 16.16 -21.14 -8.04
CA ASP A 89 16.87 -22.23 -7.40
C ASP A 89 17.01 -23.40 -8.40
N TRP A 90 18.18 -24.03 -8.45
CA TRP A 90 18.42 -25.24 -9.23
C TRP A 90 17.64 -26.43 -8.68
N ARG A 91 17.24 -26.35 -7.41
CA ARG A 91 16.35 -27.31 -6.80
C ARG A 91 14.98 -27.09 -7.39
N ASP A 92 14.59 -27.99 -8.31
CA ASP A 92 13.26 -28.16 -8.91
C ASP A 92 12.11 -28.16 -7.87
N GLN A 93 11.84 -27.04 -7.20
CA GLN A 93 10.89 -26.90 -6.11
C GLN A 93 9.92 -25.76 -6.42
N ASP A 94 8.65 -25.97 -6.11
CA ASP A 94 7.63 -24.93 -6.20
C ASP A 94 7.69 -23.96 -4.99
N SER A 95 6.89 -22.90 -5.04
CA SER A 95 6.77 -21.92 -3.95
C SER A 95 6.28 -22.50 -2.62
N SER A 96 5.83 -23.76 -2.60
CA SER A 96 5.44 -24.50 -1.39
C SER A 96 6.54 -25.47 -0.93
N GLY A 97 7.71 -25.49 -1.57
CA GLY A 97 8.83 -26.38 -1.27
C GLY A 97 8.68 -27.80 -1.81
N LYS A 98 7.69 -28.08 -2.66
CA LYS A 98 7.46 -29.42 -3.21
C LYS A 98 8.24 -29.61 -4.51
N ARG A 99 8.90 -30.76 -4.66
CA ARG A 99 9.66 -31.08 -5.88
C ARG A 99 8.75 -31.20 -7.10
N PHE A 100 9.16 -30.66 -8.25
CA PHE A 100 8.46 -30.87 -9.52
C PHE A 100 8.42 -32.36 -9.86
N THR A 101 7.23 -32.88 -10.15
CA THR A 101 7.05 -34.23 -10.69
C THR A 101 7.55 -34.29 -12.13
N ALA A 102 7.88 -35.47 -12.65
CA ALA A 102 8.45 -35.64 -14.00
C ALA A 102 7.62 -34.96 -15.11
N LYS A 103 6.28 -34.99 -15.00
CA LYS A 103 5.35 -34.35 -15.94
C LYS A 103 5.36 -32.81 -15.90
N LYS A 104 5.84 -32.21 -14.80
CA LYS A 104 5.97 -30.76 -14.66
C LYS A 104 7.35 -30.24 -15.11
N ARG A 105 8.28 -31.15 -15.44
CA ARG A 105 9.62 -30.83 -15.93
C ARG A 105 9.77 -30.98 -17.45
N SER A 106 8.78 -31.59 -18.12
CA SER A 106 8.75 -31.81 -19.58
C SER A 106 8.03 -30.69 -20.30
#